data_AF-A0A519W6W2-F1
#
_entry.id   AF-A0A519W6W2-F1
#
_cell.length_a   1.000
_cell.length_b   1.000
_cell.length_c   1.000
_cell.angle_alpha   90.00
_cell.angle_beta   90.00
_cell.angle_gamma   90.00
#
_symmetry.space_group_name_H-M   'P 1'
#
loop_
_entity.id
_entity.type
_entity.pdbx_description
1 polymer ?
#
loop_
_entity_poly.entity_id
_entity_poly.type
_entity_poly.pdbx_seq_one_letter_code
_entity_poly.pdbx_strand_id
1 'polypeptide(L)' 'DRSPKPGQLLLHDSTPDPIRNELQKMGYILSFDDRTSGPINAIFFDWKHKSMWGGSSNHGEDYGIGW' A
#
# COMPACT_ATOMS: atom_id res chain seq x y z
N ASP A 1 18.65 10.39 -3.30
CA ASP A 1 17.99 11.01 -4.45
C ASP A 1 16.65 10.29 -4.69
N ARG A 2 15.56 10.82 -4.09
CA ARG A 2 14.19 10.28 -4.20
C ARG A 2 13.32 11.29 -4.93
N SER A 3 13.78 11.74 -6.09
CA SER A 3 13.07 12.69 -6.93
C SER A 3 11.98 11.94 -7.72
N PRO A 4 10.73 12.45 -7.76
CA PRO A 4 9.69 11.88 -8.61
C PRO A 4 10.12 11.92 -10.08
N LYS A 5 9.96 10.80 -10.79
CA LYS A 5 10.26 10.71 -12.22
C LYS A 5 8.93 10.64 -12.99
N PRO A 6 8.71 11.52 -13.99
CA PRO A 6 7.49 11.50 -14.78
C PRO A 6 7.22 10.11 -15.38
N GLY A 7 5.96 9.67 -15.28
CA GLY A 7 5.52 8.38 -15.80
C GLY A 7 5.93 7.15 -15.00
N GLN A 8 6.80 7.26 -13.98
CA GLN A 8 7.11 6.12 -13.12
C GLN A 8 5.97 5.78 -12.18
N LEU A 9 5.61 4.49 -12.14
CA LEU A 9 4.59 3.97 -11.25
C LEU A 9 5.10 2.68 -10.60
N LEU A 10 5.15 2.67 -9.28
CA LEU A 10 5.39 1.46 -8.50
C LEU A 10 4.07 0.74 -8.26
N LEU A 11 4.01 -0.54 -8.63
CA LEU A 11 2.85 -1.42 -8.47
C LEU A 11 3.19 -2.63 -7.61
N HIS A 12 2.20 -3.17 -6.92
CA HIS A 12 2.38 -4.43 -6.21
C HIS A 12 2.60 -5.56 -7.23
N ASP A 13 3.49 -6.50 -6.93
CA ASP A 13 3.75 -7.68 -7.74
C ASP A 13 2.53 -8.59 -7.99
N SER A 14 1.44 -8.40 -7.25
CA SER A 14 0.16 -9.10 -7.38
C SER A 14 -0.83 -8.38 -8.30
N THR A 15 -0.47 -7.18 -8.80
CA THR A 15 -1.32 -6.42 -9.73
C THR A 15 -1.62 -7.27 -10.97
N PRO A 16 -2.89 -7.46 -11.39
CA PRO A 16 -3.21 -8.33 -12.52
C PRO A 16 -2.62 -7.84 -13.86
N ASP A 17 -2.23 -8.78 -14.73
CA ASP A 17 -1.65 -8.48 -16.06
C ASP A 17 -2.51 -7.56 -16.93
N PRO A 18 -3.86 -7.71 -16.99
CA PRO A 18 -4.69 -6.79 -17.78
C PRO A 18 -4.52 -5.33 -17.34
N ILE A 19 -4.35 -5.08 -16.04
CA ILE A 19 -4.14 -3.75 -15.48
C ILE A 19 -2.74 -3.23 -15.85
N ARG A 20 -1.70 -4.07 -15.72
CA ARG A 20 -0.33 -3.71 -16.13
C ARG A 20 -0.26 -3.31 -17.59
N ASN A 21 -0.89 -4.10 -18.45
CA ASN A 21 -0.90 -3.88 -19.89
C ASN A 21 -1.59 -2.56 -20.24
N GLU A 22 -2.71 -2.23 -19.59
CA GLU A 22 -3.41 -0.98 -19.84
C GLU A 22 -2.59 0.23 -19.39
N LEU A 23 -1.95 0.16 -18.23
CA LEU A 23 -1.07 1.23 -17.75
C LEU A 23 0.16 1.43 -18.67
N GLN A 24 0.72 0.36 -19.21
CA GLN A 24 1.80 0.46 -20.20
C GLN A 24 1.33 1.11 -21.50
N LYS A 25 0.14 0.78 -22.01
CA LYS A 25 -0.44 1.45 -23.20
C LYS A 25 -0.67 2.95 -22.97
N MET A 26 -0.97 3.34 -21.73
CA MET A 26 -1.09 4.74 -21.34
C MET A 26 0.27 5.48 -21.24
N GLY A 27 1.39 4.76 -21.40
CA GLY A 27 2.74 5.33 -21.38
C GLY A 27 3.41 5.33 -19.99
N TYR A 28 2.85 4.63 -19.00
CA TYR A 28 3.50 4.51 -17.69
C TYR A 28 4.68 3.53 -17.72
N ILE A 29 5.72 3.88 -16.97
CA ILE A 29 6.91 3.07 -16.73
C ILE A 29 6.71 2.34 -15.40
N LEU A 30 6.39 1.05 -15.48
CA LEU A 30 6.05 0.24 -14.30
C LEU A 30 7.30 -0.32 -13.63
N SER A 31 7.35 -0.22 -12.30
CA SER A 31 8.24 -0.98 -11.41
C SER A 31 7.40 -1.79 -10.43
N PHE A 32 7.96 -2.85 -9.86
CA PHE A 32 7.22 -3.76 -8.98
C PHE A 32 7.94 -4.01 -7.65
N ASP A 33 7.16 -4.19 -6.60
CA ASP A 33 7.60 -4.54 -5.25
C ASP A 33 6.52 -5.39 -4.56
N ASP A 34 6.87 -6.20 -3.57
CA ASP A 34 5.93 -6.98 -2.76
C ASP A 34 5.29 -6.15 -1.64
N ARG A 35 5.82 -4.94 -1.36
CA ARG A 35 5.32 -4.01 -0.34
C ARG A 35 5.21 -2.58 -0.86
N THR A 36 4.07 -2.26 -1.46
CA THR A 36 3.83 -0.94 -2.05
C THR A 36 3.03 0.03 -1.19
N SER A 37 2.34 -0.47 -0.16
CA SER A 37 1.88 0.39 0.93
C SER A 37 3.08 0.66 1.81
N GLY A 38 3.46 1.93 2.00
CA GLY A 38 4.39 2.29 3.08
C GLY A 38 3.83 1.86 4.45
N PRO A 39 4.57 2.13 5.54
CA PRO A 39 4.10 1.80 6.88
C PRO A 39 2.77 2.52 7.20
N ILE A 40 1.71 1.76 7.47
CA ILE A 40 0.35 2.23 7.76
C ILE A 40 -0.13 1.62 9.07
N ASN A 41 -0.55 2.49 9.99
CA ASN A 41 -1.23 2.11 11.21
C ASN A 41 -2.63 2.74 11.25
N ALA A 42 -3.60 2.01 11.76
CA ALA A 42 -4.99 2.43 11.89
C ALA A 42 -5.58 2.01 13.24
N ILE A 43 -6.44 2.87 13.78
CA ILE A 43 -7.28 2.56 14.94
C ILE A 43 -8.73 2.80 14.55
N PHE A 44 -9.56 1.79 14.72
CA PHE A 44 -11.00 1.88 14.52
C PHE A 44 -11.73 1.93 15.87
N PHE A 45 -12.67 2.88 16.01
CA PHE A 45 -13.52 3.03 17.18
C PHE A 45 -14.88 2.41 16.92
N ASP A 46 -15.17 1.31 17.58
CA ASP A 46 -16.48 0.67 17.56
C ASP A 46 -17.33 1.23 18.70
N TRP A 47 -18.04 2.34 18.41
CA TRP A 47 -18.91 3.00 19.38
C TRP A 47 -20.07 2.12 19.85
N LYS A 48 -20.55 1.20 19.00
CA LYS A 48 -21.66 0.31 19.32
C LYS A 48 -21.26 -0.70 20.39
N HIS A 49 -20.07 -1.28 20.28
CA HIS A 49 -19.58 -2.29 21.21
C HIS A 49 -18.58 -1.74 22.25
N LYS A 50 -18.33 -0.42 22.24
CA LYS A 50 -17.39 0.27 23.13
C LYS A 50 -15.99 -0.36 23.12
N SER A 51 -15.50 -0.71 21.92
CA SER A 51 -14.18 -1.33 21.73
C SER A 51 -13.32 -0.54 20.74
N MET A 52 -12.01 -0.76 20.78
CA MET A 52 -11.04 -0.22 19.83
C MET A 52 -10.34 -1.37 19.12
N TRP A 53 -10.09 -1.20 17.82
CA TRP A 53 -9.45 -2.21 16.99
C TRP A 53 -8.22 -1.60 16.33
N GLY A 54 -7.05 -2.16 16.61
CA GLY A 54 -5.80 -1.77 15.97
C GLY A 54 -5.58 -2.56 14.68
N GLY A 55 -5.09 -1.88 13.65
CA GLY A 55 -4.63 -2.47 12.39
C GLY A 55 -3.27 -1.92 12.03
N SER A 56 -2.38 -2.78 11.55
CA SER A 56 -1.01 -2.45 11.19
C SER A 56 -0.68 -3.14 9.87
N SER A 57 -0.11 -2.42 8.90
CA SER A 57 0.17 -3.00 7.59
C SER A 57 1.30 -4.01 7.65
N ASN A 58 1.34 -4.91 6.67
CA ASN A 58 2.43 -5.87 6.54
C ASN A 58 3.66 -5.21 5.86
N HIS A 59 4.18 -4.12 6.45
CA HIS A 59 5.37 -3.42 5.98
C HIS A 59 6.55 -3.61 6.95
N GLY A 60 6.93 -4.87 7.18
CA GLY A 60 8.18 -5.27 7.85
C GLY A 60 8.26 -4.95 9.36
N GLU A 61 8.33 -3.66 9.70
CA GLU A 61 8.57 -3.15 11.06
C GLU A 61 7.31 -2.56 11.73
N ASP A 62 6.15 -2.63 11.07
CA ASP A 62 4.91 -2.10 11.63
C ASP A 62 4.36 -3.00 12.75
N TYR A 63 4.06 -2.40 13.92
CA TYR A 63 3.38 -3.08 15.03
C TYR A 63 2.38 -2.18 15.73
N GLY A 64 1.32 -2.79 16.29
CA GLY A 64 0.32 -2.12 17.12
C GLY A 64 0.38 -2.61 18.58
N ILE A 65 0.17 -1.71 19.53
CA ILE A 65 0.05 -2.01 20.96
C ILE A 65 -1.25 -1.38 21.47
N GLY A 66 -2.04 -2.14 22.24
CA GLY A 66 -3.25 -1.66 22.92
C GLY A 66 -3.23 -2.04 24.39
N TRP A 67 -3.83 -1.19 25.23
CA TRP A 67 -4.03 -1.41 26.67
C TRP A 67 -5.45 -0.95 27.06
#